data_AF-A0AAD9SJ19-F1
#
_entry.id   AF-A0AAD9SJ19-F1
#
_cell.length_a   1.000
_cell.length_b   1.000
_cell.length_c   1.000
_cell.angle_alpha   90.00
_cell.angle_beta   90.00
_cell.angle_gamma   90.00
#
_symmetry.space_group_name_H-M   'P 1'
#
loop_
_entity.id
_entity.type
_entity.pdbx_description
1 polymer ?
#
loop_
_entity_poly.entity_id
_entity_poly.type
_entity_poly.pdbx_seq_one_letter_code
_entity_poly.pdbx_strand_id
1 'polypeptide(L)'
;MLLLDLRIYTPQSGFQNNLIVCKRFANASQTLRIPSRECFPLESTYNHGPFQAFPSHSTNTLKASSVVSLGGISYFVGSNAEWSVPQECDTAGTILPAVVFGLKGQQITKEALLQRFGEFAHQDDVFHQGFTEGSVLILRSDEQRAPIPTLPEALTDHLSLTSSRLLFVSSSCEGLPEGPYFLCERTLHRAWRLYPDTSSAFTLSVMPADTGDKYEFEPLNAGAYSGLHRVVAVPSRLYFEPSQDKPLNGLRVTVKDNYKLSGVVQTMGSRSFTKIYGPQTETADAVRALIDLGAVIVGKTKLGAYAGSEVPPEKCIDYFPPWNPRGDGYQGPSGSSSGAGSTVASYNWVDIGIGTDSEFRTAR
;
A
#
# COMPACT_ATOMS: atom_id res chain seq x y z
N MET A 1 -6.13 -11.55 -18.51
CA MET A 1 -5.90 -11.83 -17.08
C MET A 1 -5.64 -13.32 -16.95
N LEU A 2 -4.42 -13.73 -16.61
CA LEU A 2 -4.14 -15.11 -16.24
C LEU A 2 -4.37 -15.24 -14.73
N LEU A 3 -5.28 -16.12 -14.30
CA LEU A 3 -5.19 -16.66 -12.93
C LEU A 3 -3.94 -17.54 -12.89
N LEU A 4 -3.00 -17.25 -11.99
CA LEU A 4 -2.00 -18.26 -11.61
C LEU A 4 -2.46 -18.95 -10.34
N ASP A 5 -2.71 -20.24 -10.48
CA ASP A 5 -2.86 -21.15 -9.34
C ASP A 5 -1.45 -21.40 -8.77
N LEU A 6 -1.07 -20.61 -7.76
CA LEU A 6 0.20 -20.76 -7.04
C LEU A 6 -0.04 -21.74 -5.89
N ARG A 7 0.05 -23.04 -6.21
CA ARG A 7 -0.12 -24.11 -5.21
C ARG A 7 1.05 -24.14 -4.24
N ILE A 8 0.81 -23.69 -3.01
CA ILE A 8 1.69 -23.99 -1.87
C ILE A 8 1.18 -25.31 -1.28
N TYR A 9 1.89 -26.42 -1.52
CA TYR A 9 1.55 -27.73 -0.96
C TYR A 9 1.90 -27.78 0.53
N THR A 10 0.91 -28.05 1.39
CA THR A 10 1.13 -28.46 2.78
C THR A 10 0.86 -29.96 2.94
N PRO A 11 1.88 -30.78 3.29
CA PRO A 11 1.68 -32.18 3.59
C PRO A 11 1.38 -32.32 5.09
N GLN A 12 0.11 -32.20 5.48
CA GLN A 12 -0.53 -32.85 6.65
C GLN A 12 -1.76 -32.08 7.11
N SER A 13 -2.93 -32.59 6.68
CA SER A 13 -4.29 -32.45 7.22
C SER A 13 -5.26 -32.38 6.03
N GLY A 14 -6.35 -33.15 6.10
CA GLY A 14 -7.27 -33.41 4.97
C GLY A 14 -8.11 -32.22 4.49
N PHE A 15 -7.68 -30.97 4.71
CA PHE A 15 -8.28 -29.75 4.17
C PHE A 15 -7.20 -28.89 3.50
N GLN A 16 -7.12 -28.92 2.17
CA GLN A 16 -6.20 -28.07 1.40
C GLN A 16 -6.88 -26.73 1.10
N ASN A 17 -6.52 -25.67 1.84
CA ASN A 17 -6.81 -24.31 1.40
C ASN A 17 -5.66 -23.84 0.51
N ASN A 18 -5.89 -23.79 -0.81
CA ASN A 18 -4.89 -23.31 -1.76
C ASN A 18 -4.90 -21.78 -1.81
N LEU A 19 -3.71 -21.17 -1.83
CA LEU A 19 -3.52 -19.74 -2.09
C LEU A 19 -3.76 -19.46 -3.58
N ILE A 20 -4.81 -18.70 -3.91
CA ILE A 20 -5.00 -18.21 -5.28
C ILE A 20 -4.30 -16.88 -5.43
N VAL A 21 -3.51 -16.72 -6.50
CA VAL A 21 -2.82 -15.47 -6.83
C VAL A 21 -3.34 -14.94 -8.16
N CYS A 22 -4.14 -13.88 -8.10
CA CYS A 22 -4.49 -13.08 -9.28
C CYS A 22 -3.35 -12.08 -9.52
N LYS A 23 -2.58 -12.24 -10.60
CA LYS A 23 -1.49 -11.32 -10.97
C LYS A 23 -1.81 -10.61 -12.27
N ARG A 24 -1.53 -9.31 -12.33
CA ARG A 24 -1.59 -8.54 -13.58
C ARG A 24 -0.32 -8.80 -14.41
N PHE A 25 -0.50 -9.21 -15.67
CA PHE A 25 0.59 -9.31 -16.65
C PHE A 25 0.54 -8.12 -17.59
N ALA A 26 1.64 -7.35 -17.66
CA ALA A 26 1.82 -6.34 -18.70
C ALA A 26 2.22 -6.97 -20.06
N ASN A 27 2.86 -8.16 -20.03
CA ASN A 27 3.21 -9.00 -21.19
C ASN A 27 3.27 -10.48 -20.74
N ALA A 28 3.03 -11.42 -21.68
CA ALA A 28 2.70 -12.82 -21.43
C ALA A 28 3.82 -13.75 -20.88
N SER A 29 4.87 -13.23 -20.26
CA SER A 29 6.04 -14.04 -19.91
C SER A 29 6.76 -13.54 -18.66
N GLN A 30 6.24 -13.88 -17.47
CA GLN A 30 7.01 -13.85 -16.22
C GLN A 30 6.30 -14.66 -15.10
N THR A 31 6.56 -15.96 -15.04
CA THR A 31 6.11 -16.83 -13.94
C THR A 31 6.98 -16.57 -12.71
N LEU A 32 6.39 -16.07 -11.63
CA LEU A 32 7.08 -15.94 -10.34
C LEU A 32 7.04 -17.32 -9.65
N ARG A 33 8.19 -17.99 -9.50
CA ARG A 33 8.33 -19.19 -8.65
C ARG A 33 8.82 -18.75 -7.28
N ILE A 34 7.97 -18.86 -6.26
CA ILE A 34 8.37 -18.68 -4.87
C ILE A 34 8.97 -20.01 -4.40
N PRO A 35 10.25 -20.06 -3.98
CA PRO A 35 10.86 -21.31 -3.53
C PRO A 35 10.28 -21.74 -2.18
N SER A 36 9.82 -22.99 -2.10
CA SER A 36 9.40 -23.63 -0.85
C SER A 36 10.64 -23.93 0.00
N ARG A 37 10.82 -23.24 1.13
CA ARG A 37 11.74 -23.70 2.18
C ARG A 37 11.06 -23.63 3.55
N GLU A 38 11.09 -24.80 4.19
CA GLU A 38 10.75 -25.14 5.58
C GLU A 38 9.32 -24.87 6.05
N CYS A 39 8.55 -25.97 6.09
CA CYS A 39 7.22 -26.07 6.65
C CYS A 39 7.29 -26.12 8.18
N PHE A 40 6.54 -25.25 8.85
CA PHE A 40 6.26 -25.36 10.28
C PHE A 40 4.82 -25.87 10.48
N PRO A 41 4.57 -26.73 11.50
CA PRO A 41 3.28 -27.40 11.67
C PRO A 41 2.15 -26.41 12.01
N LEU A 42 1.02 -26.57 11.31
CA LEU A 42 -0.26 -25.95 11.63
C LEU A 42 -0.92 -26.72 12.77
N GLU A 43 -0.75 -26.26 14.02
CA GLU A 43 -1.69 -26.56 15.10
C GLU A 43 -2.43 -25.26 15.46
N SER A 44 -3.66 -25.09 14.95
CA SER A 44 -4.60 -24.11 15.48
C SER A 44 -5.63 -24.83 16.34
N THR A 45 -5.29 -25.05 17.62
CA THR A 45 -6.31 -25.39 18.61
C THR A 45 -7.17 -24.16 18.87
N TYR A 46 -8.43 -24.20 18.43
CA TYR A 46 -9.46 -23.26 18.86
C TYR A 46 -9.67 -23.42 20.37
N ASN A 47 -8.98 -22.60 21.17
CA ASN A 47 -9.25 -22.45 22.59
C ASN A 47 -10.16 -21.25 22.81
N HIS A 48 -11.36 -21.49 23.36
CA HIS A 48 -12.17 -20.45 23.98
C HIS A 48 -11.46 -20.01 25.29
N GLY A 49 -10.58 -19.01 25.20
CA GLY A 49 -10.05 -18.33 26.38
C GLY A 49 -11.12 -17.42 27.01
N PRO A 50 -11.17 -17.30 28.36
CA PRO A 50 -12.14 -16.43 29.02
C PRO A 50 -11.82 -14.96 28.73
N PHE A 51 -12.86 -14.12 28.78
CA PHE A 51 -12.76 -12.65 28.70
C PHE A 51 -11.55 -12.11 29.47
N GLN A 52 -10.56 -11.57 28.75
CA GLN A 52 -9.45 -10.85 29.36
C GLN A 52 -9.90 -9.43 29.74
N ALA A 53 -9.58 -9.05 30.97
CA ALA A 53 -9.82 -7.73 31.52
C ALA A 53 -9.09 -6.64 30.72
N PHE A 54 -9.70 -5.45 30.70
CA PHE A 54 -9.22 -4.26 30.00
C PHE A 54 -7.73 -3.95 30.28
N PRO A 55 -6.91 -3.63 29.26
CA PRO A 55 -5.55 -3.19 29.48
C PRO A 55 -5.53 -1.86 30.23
N SER A 56 -4.58 -1.78 31.17
CA SER A 56 -4.17 -0.59 31.90
C SER A 56 -3.95 0.61 30.97
N HIS A 57 -4.43 1.78 31.42
CA HIS A 57 -4.35 3.10 30.79
C HIS A 57 -3.23 3.27 29.76
N SER A 58 -3.59 3.11 28.47
CA SER A 58 -2.86 3.77 27.39
C SER A 58 -3.06 5.28 27.55
N THR A 59 -1.97 6.03 27.56
CA THR A 59 -2.04 7.48 27.35
C THR A 59 -2.76 7.71 26.04
N ASN A 60 -3.90 8.42 26.06
CA ASN A 60 -4.65 8.77 24.86
C ASN A 60 -3.79 9.70 24.00
N THR A 61 -3.00 9.12 23.09
CA THR A 61 -2.24 9.89 22.10
C THR A 61 -3.20 10.23 20.95
N LEU A 62 -3.43 11.52 20.73
CA LEU A 62 -4.23 11.98 19.59
C LEU A 62 -3.46 11.71 18.30
N LYS A 63 -4.03 10.91 17.39
CA LYS A 63 -3.52 10.78 16.02
C LYS A 63 -4.28 11.75 15.12
N ALA A 64 -3.55 12.65 14.48
CA ALA A 64 -4.08 13.54 13.46
C ALA A 64 -3.56 13.11 12.08
N SER A 65 -4.40 13.30 11.06
CA SER A 65 -4.06 13.05 9.66
C SER A 65 -4.78 14.04 8.78
N SER A 66 -4.22 14.31 7.60
CA SER A 66 -4.76 15.25 6.64
C SER A 66 -4.96 14.59 5.29
N VAL A 67 -5.98 15.06 4.55
CA VAL A 67 -6.12 14.78 3.12
C VAL A 67 -5.82 16.06 2.38
N VAL A 68 -4.86 16.00 1.46
CA VAL A 68 -4.40 17.16 0.67
C VAL A 68 -4.63 16.90 -0.82
N SER A 69 -4.87 17.97 -1.58
CA SER A 69 -5.01 17.91 -3.03
C SER A 69 -3.81 18.60 -3.69
N LEU A 70 -3.13 17.89 -4.58
CA LEU A 70 -1.99 18.40 -5.32
C LEU A 70 -2.14 18.03 -6.79
N GLY A 71 -2.27 19.04 -7.67
CA GLY A 71 -2.49 18.82 -9.10
C GLY A 71 -3.78 18.04 -9.41
N GLY A 72 -4.82 18.18 -8.58
CA GLY A 72 -6.08 17.44 -8.72
C GLY A 72 -6.03 15.98 -8.23
N ILE A 73 -4.90 15.51 -7.71
CA ILE A 73 -4.74 14.20 -7.09
C ILE A 73 -4.83 14.35 -5.57
N SER A 74 -5.59 13.48 -4.92
CA SER A 74 -5.74 13.47 -3.46
C SER A 74 -4.70 12.56 -2.81
N TYR A 75 -4.12 13.02 -1.72
CA TYR A 75 -3.13 12.28 -0.93
C TYR A 75 -3.53 12.28 0.55
N PHE A 76 -3.26 11.16 1.21
CA PHE A 76 -3.31 11.06 2.66
C PHE A 76 -1.93 11.36 3.24
N VAL A 77 -1.92 12.18 4.29
CA VAL A 77 -0.75 12.54 5.08
C VAL A 77 -1.02 12.05 6.50
N GLY A 78 -0.30 11.00 6.90
CA GLY A 78 -0.42 10.38 8.22
C GLY A 78 0.27 11.18 9.32
N SER A 79 0.30 10.61 10.52
CA SER A 79 1.04 11.18 11.66
C SER A 79 2.50 10.73 11.70
N ASN A 80 2.86 9.69 10.94
CA ASN A 80 4.19 9.07 11.00
C ASN A 80 5.20 9.92 10.25
N ALA A 81 6.08 10.59 11.01
CA ALA A 81 7.21 11.31 10.47
C ALA A 81 8.35 10.35 10.09
N GLU A 82 8.81 10.43 8.84
CA GLU A 82 9.95 9.66 8.35
C GLU A 82 11.29 10.34 8.69
N TRP A 83 11.28 11.67 8.70
CA TRP A 83 12.49 12.47 8.91
C TRP A 83 12.15 13.89 9.35
N SER A 84 13.09 14.55 10.05
CA SER A 84 12.96 15.96 10.43
C SER A 84 13.94 16.84 9.66
N VAL A 85 13.43 17.89 9.02
CA VAL A 85 14.24 18.90 8.33
C VAL A 85 14.88 19.89 9.33
N PRO A 86 15.96 20.60 8.94
CA PRO A 86 16.55 21.68 9.74
C PRO A 86 15.54 22.78 10.12
N GLN A 87 15.81 23.51 11.20
CA GLN A 87 14.88 24.49 11.78
C GLN A 87 14.53 25.63 10.81
N GLU A 88 15.44 25.96 9.89
CA GLU A 88 15.25 27.01 8.88
C GLU A 88 14.20 26.63 7.83
N CYS A 89 13.80 25.36 7.78
CA CYS A 89 12.85 24.81 6.81
C CYS A 89 11.44 24.65 7.39
N ASP A 90 11.15 25.26 8.54
CA ASP A 90 9.82 25.24 9.15
C ASP A 90 8.78 25.88 8.21
N THR A 91 7.72 25.14 7.92
CA THR A 91 6.63 25.58 7.04
C THR A 91 5.57 26.43 7.74
N ALA A 92 5.74 26.70 9.04
CA ALA A 92 4.83 27.50 9.86
C ALA A 92 3.37 27.02 9.77
N GLY A 93 3.18 25.69 9.80
CA GLY A 93 1.87 25.03 9.75
C GLY A 93 1.30 24.79 8.34
N THR A 94 2.00 25.19 7.27
CA THR A 94 1.58 24.89 5.89
C THR A 94 2.09 23.51 5.46
N ILE A 95 1.27 22.71 4.77
CA ILE A 95 1.74 21.46 4.17
C ILE A 95 2.33 21.78 2.79
N LEU A 96 3.62 21.50 2.59
CA LEU A 96 4.29 21.70 1.30
C LEU A 96 4.63 20.37 0.62
N PRO A 97 4.53 20.26 -0.71
CA PRO A 97 5.10 19.12 -1.41
C PRO A 97 6.62 19.11 -1.25
N ALA A 98 7.19 17.93 -1.11
CA ALA A 98 8.63 17.72 -1.04
C ALA A 98 9.04 16.53 -1.92
N VAL A 99 10.29 16.52 -2.39
CA VAL A 99 10.84 15.41 -3.17
C VAL A 99 12.23 15.08 -2.67
N VAL A 100 12.44 13.83 -2.27
CA VAL A 100 13.75 13.31 -1.91
C VAL A 100 14.33 12.59 -3.11
N PHE A 101 15.53 12.95 -3.52
CA PHE A 101 16.19 12.35 -4.69
C PHE A 101 17.71 12.38 -4.56
N GLY A 102 18.36 11.45 -5.26
CA GLY A 102 19.80 11.42 -5.48
C GLY A 102 20.13 11.59 -6.96
N LEU A 103 21.35 12.02 -7.26
CA LEU A 103 21.86 12.19 -8.62
C LEU A 103 22.78 11.06 -9.08
N LYS A 104 22.99 10.02 -8.27
CA LYS A 104 23.77 8.81 -8.62
C LYS A 104 25.16 9.14 -9.20
N GLY A 105 25.86 10.09 -8.57
CA GLY A 105 27.18 10.56 -9.00
C GLY A 105 27.19 11.54 -10.20
N GLN A 106 26.03 11.96 -10.71
CA GLN A 106 25.96 13.03 -11.71
C GLN A 106 26.18 14.42 -11.09
N GLN A 107 26.61 15.37 -11.92
CA GLN A 107 26.72 16.78 -11.55
C GLN A 107 25.33 17.40 -11.32
N ILE A 108 25.28 18.35 -10.40
CA ILE A 108 24.05 19.06 -10.04
C ILE A 108 23.73 20.08 -11.14
N THR A 109 22.91 19.70 -12.11
CA THR A 109 22.44 20.57 -13.19
C THR A 109 20.90 20.55 -13.30
N LYS A 110 20.34 21.52 -14.02
CA LYS A 110 18.91 21.56 -14.34
C LYS A 110 18.48 20.32 -15.12
N GLU A 111 19.29 19.90 -16.08
CA GLU A 111 19.00 18.76 -16.95
C GLU A 111 18.99 17.46 -16.16
N ALA A 112 19.94 17.27 -15.24
CA ALA A 112 19.98 16.10 -14.36
C ALA A 112 18.76 16.04 -13.42
N LEU A 113 18.34 17.19 -12.88
CA LEU A 113 17.13 17.30 -12.06
C LEU A 113 15.86 16.90 -12.85
N LEU A 114 15.66 17.50 -14.02
CA LEU A 114 14.49 17.23 -14.87
C LEU A 114 14.49 15.78 -15.36
N GLN A 115 15.65 15.23 -15.69
CA GLN A 115 15.79 13.82 -16.03
C GLN A 115 15.34 12.93 -14.86
N ARG A 116 15.81 13.21 -13.64
CA ARG A 116 15.45 12.41 -12.45
C ARG A 116 13.95 12.44 -12.19
N PHE A 117 13.30 13.60 -12.32
CA PHE A 117 11.84 13.71 -12.16
C PHE A 117 11.07 13.02 -13.30
N GLY A 118 11.61 13.03 -14.52
CA GLY A 118 11.07 12.24 -15.63
C GLY A 118 11.11 10.74 -15.34
N GLU A 119 12.20 10.24 -14.76
CA GLU A 119 12.33 8.84 -14.33
C GLU A 119 11.32 8.48 -13.23
N PHE A 120 11.12 9.37 -12.24
CA PHE A 120 10.11 9.19 -11.20
C PHE A 120 8.69 9.10 -11.78
N ALA A 121 8.30 10.06 -12.62
CA ALA A 121 6.98 10.09 -13.24
C ALA A 121 6.71 8.88 -14.16
N HIS A 122 7.76 8.29 -14.73
CA HIS A 122 7.64 7.07 -15.53
C HIS A 122 7.44 5.81 -14.67
N GLN A 123 8.09 5.72 -13.51
CA GLN A 123 8.11 4.53 -12.67
C GLN A 123 7.01 4.49 -11.61
N ASP A 124 6.45 5.64 -11.27
CA ASP A 124 5.57 5.79 -10.13
C ASP A 124 4.28 6.54 -10.46
N ASP A 125 3.18 6.00 -9.95
CA ASP A 125 1.85 6.58 -10.09
C ASP A 125 1.44 7.44 -8.89
N VAL A 126 2.30 7.62 -7.89
CA VAL A 126 2.07 8.56 -6.78
C VAL A 126 2.78 9.89 -7.04
N PHE A 127 4.00 9.85 -7.59
CA PHE A 127 4.71 11.03 -8.04
C PHE A 127 3.97 11.72 -9.19
N HIS A 128 3.85 13.04 -9.10
CA HIS A 128 3.18 13.89 -10.08
C HIS A 128 3.95 15.21 -10.19
N GLN A 129 3.87 15.90 -11.34
CA GLN A 129 4.58 17.18 -11.56
C GLN A 129 4.24 18.24 -10.51
N GLY A 130 3.06 18.16 -9.88
CA GLY A 130 2.72 19.04 -8.75
C GLY A 130 3.72 18.98 -7.59
N PHE A 131 4.49 17.89 -7.45
CA PHE A 131 5.57 17.80 -6.46
C PHE A 131 6.82 18.60 -6.81
N THR A 132 6.94 19.12 -8.04
CA THR A 132 8.12 19.87 -8.50
C THR A 132 7.92 21.39 -8.49
N GLU A 133 6.69 21.84 -8.25
CA GLU A 133 6.29 23.26 -8.25
C GLU A 133 5.92 23.69 -6.82
N GLY A 134 6.46 24.83 -6.36
CA GLY A 134 6.24 25.34 -5.00
C GLY A 134 6.72 24.38 -3.90
N SER A 135 7.78 23.62 -4.19
CA SER A 135 8.14 22.42 -3.43
C SER A 135 9.48 22.53 -2.71
N VAL A 136 9.70 21.63 -1.75
CA VAL A 136 11.01 21.44 -1.10
C VAL A 136 11.72 20.24 -1.72
N LEU A 137 12.75 20.53 -2.52
CA LEU A 137 13.60 19.55 -3.16
C LEU A 137 14.75 19.19 -2.23
N ILE A 138 14.89 17.92 -1.89
CA ILE A 138 15.87 17.43 -0.93
C ILE A 138 16.83 16.52 -1.68
N LEU A 139 18.00 17.08 -1.99
CA LEU A 139 19.07 16.37 -2.68
C LEU A 139 19.95 15.64 -1.65
N ARG A 140 19.99 14.32 -1.79
CA ARG A 140 20.90 13.45 -1.04
C ARG A 140 22.29 13.47 -1.69
N SER A 141 23.30 13.82 -0.91
CA SER A 141 24.70 13.73 -1.33
C SER A 141 25.27 12.38 -0.92
N ASP A 142 25.86 11.66 -1.89
CA ASP A 142 26.63 10.44 -1.63
C ASP A 142 28.04 10.76 -1.09
N GLU A 143 28.48 12.02 -1.16
CA GLU A 143 29.77 12.46 -0.65
C GLU A 143 29.66 12.93 0.82
N GLN A 144 30.57 12.45 1.69
CA GLN A 144 30.75 12.92 3.07
C GLN A 144 31.17 14.39 3.19
N ARG A 145 31.44 15.06 2.07
CA ARG A 145 31.76 16.48 2.05
C ARG A 145 30.47 17.27 1.96
N ALA A 146 30.33 18.32 2.76
CA ALA A 146 29.36 19.36 2.46
C ALA A 146 29.85 20.11 1.22
N PRO A 147 29.11 20.14 0.10
CA PRO A 147 29.28 21.20 -0.85
C PRO A 147 28.19 22.24 -0.53
N ILE A 148 28.57 23.49 -0.35
CA ILE A 148 27.72 24.56 -0.86
C ILE A 148 28.29 24.81 -2.25
N PRO A 149 27.95 24.01 -3.27
CA PRO A 149 28.36 24.36 -4.60
C PRO A 149 27.58 25.62 -4.96
N THR A 150 28.25 26.61 -5.54
CA THR A 150 27.52 27.67 -6.24
C THR A 150 26.63 26.98 -7.27
N LEU A 151 25.32 27.08 -7.10
CA LEU A 151 24.37 26.43 -7.99
C LEU A 151 24.55 27.01 -9.41
N PRO A 152 24.53 26.17 -10.47
CA PRO A 152 24.53 26.68 -11.83
C PRO A 152 23.37 27.65 -12.04
N GLU A 153 23.62 28.75 -12.77
CA GLU A 153 22.64 29.82 -13.01
C GLU A 153 21.31 29.27 -13.56
N ALA A 154 21.38 28.38 -14.56
CA ALA A 154 20.20 27.74 -15.14
C ALA A 154 19.35 26.94 -14.13
N LEU A 155 19.98 26.36 -13.09
CA LEU A 155 19.28 25.65 -12.02
C LEU A 155 18.66 26.65 -11.03
N THR A 156 19.39 27.70 -10.65
CA THR A 156 18.86 28.78 -9.80
C THR A 156 17.66 29.47 -10.43
N ASP A 157 17.72 29.75 -11.73
CA ASP A 157 16.60 30.32 -12.49
C ASP A 157 15.39 29.39 -12.47
N HIS A 158 15.61 28.09 -12.67
CA HIS A 158 14.54 27.10 -12.65
C HIS A 158 13.87 26.99 -11.27
N LEU A 159 14.65 26.98 -10.19
CA LEU A 159 14.13 26.96 -8.82
C LEU A 159 13.33 28.22 -8.51
N SER A 160 13.81 29.39 -8.95
CA SER A 160 13.09 30.66 -8.83
C SER A 160 11.76 30.64 -9.59
N LEU A 161 11.77 30.18 -10.85
CA LEU A 161 10.57 30.08 -11.69
C LEU A 161 9.51 29.14 -11.12
N THR A 162 9.95 28.02 -10.53
CA THR A 162 9.05 27.03 -9.91
C THR A 162 8.69 27.37 -8.46
N SER A 163 9.27 28.43 -7.88
CA SER A 163 9.16 28.74 -6.44
C SER A 163 9.57 27.57 -5.54
N SER A 164 10.51 26.75 -6.01
CA SER A 164 11.00 25.56 -5.29
C SER A 164 12.29 25.86 -4.54
N ARG A 165 12.48 25.22 -3.40
CA ARG A 165 13.67 25.35 -2.55
C ARG A 165 14.50 24.09 -2.64
N LEU A 166 15.82 24.22 -2.77
CA LEU A 166 16.73 23.07 -2.80
C LEU A 166 17.52 22.98 -1.48
N LEU A 167 17.45 21.81 -0.84
CA LEU A 167 18.16 21.46 0.39
C LEU A 167 19.16 20.35 0.11
N PHE A 168 20.37 20.49 0.63
CA PHE A 168 21.43 19.50 0.53
C PHE A 168 21.56 18.73 1.84
N VAL A 169 21.56 17.40 1.78
CA VAL A 169 21.67 16.54 2.97
C VAL A 169 22.72 15.44 2.73
N SER A 170 23.78 15.39 3.55
CA SER A 170 24.94 14.51 3.33
C SER A 170 25.07 13.33 4.30
N SER A 171 24.35 13.31 5.45
CA SER A 171 24.54 12.27 6.48
C SER A 171 23.34 12.00 7.39
N SER A 172 22.39 12.92 7.56
CA SER A 172 21.28 12.77 8.50
C SER A 172 20.04 12.06 7.94
N CYS A 173 20.06 11.66 6.66
CA CYS A 173 18.93 11.01 5.97
C CYS A 173 19.25 9.57 5.52
N GLU A 174 20.21 8.90 6.17
CA GLU A 174 20.47 7.48 5.92
C GLU A 174 19.17 6.67 6.08
N GLY A 175 18.78 5.96 5.02
CA GLY A 175 17.58 5.14 5.00
C GLY A 175 16.28 5.85 4.59
N LEU A 176 16.27 7.17 4.35
CA LEU A 176 15.11 7.87 3.80
C LEU A 176 14.97 7.56 2.30
N PRO A 177 13.94 6.83 1.85
CA PRO A 177 13.82 6.46 0.46
C PRO A 177 13.66 7.67 -0.48
N GLU A 178 14.00 7.50 -1.76
CA GLU A 178 13.69 8.52 -2.75
C GLU A 178 12.20 8.53 -3.08
N GLY A 179 11.66 9.69 -3.45
CA GLY A 179 10.29 9.83 -3.90
C GLY A 179 9.58 11.10 -3.42
N PRO A 180 8.25 11.19 -3.64
CA PRO A 180 7.42 12.30 -3.20
C PRO A 180 7.19 12.26 -1.69
N TYR A 181 7.11 13.40 -1.03
CA TYR A 181 6.80 13.54 0.40
C TYR A 181 5.94 14.78 0.62
N PHE A 182 5.37 14.91 1.81
CA PHE A 182 4.81 16.16 2.30
C PHE A 182 5.62 16.63 3.50
N LEU A 183 6.03 17.90 3.46
CA LEU A 183 6.65 18.58 4.59
C LEU A 183 5.57 19.26 5.40
N CYS A 184 5.38 18.79 6.63
CA CYS A 184 4.46 19.33 7.62
C CYS A 184 5.27 19.89 8.79
N GLU A 185 5.23 21.21 8.98
CA GLU A 185 6.06 21.94 9.93
C GLU A 185 7.54 21.66 9.66
N ARG A 186 8.13 20.70 10.40
CA ARG A 186 9.52 20.28 10.24
C ARG A 186 9.67 18.79 9.95
N THR A 187 8.59 18.09 9.67
CA THR A 187 8.60 16.63 9.51
C THR A 187 8.17 16.22 8.12
N LEU A 188 8.91 15.29 7.51
CA LEU A 188 8.53 14.66 6.26
C LEU A 188 7.62 13.48 6.50
N HIS A 189 6.55 13.42 5.71
CA HIS A 189 5.55 12.36 5.72
C HIS A 189 5.47 11.76 4.32
N ARG A 190 5.36 10.44 4.23
CA ARG A 190 5.18 9.77 2.93
C ARG A 190 3.91 10.26 2.25
N ALA A 191 3.97 10.44 0.94
CA ALA A 191 2.80 10.68 0.12
C ALA A 191 2.05 9.36 -0.12
N TRP A 192 0.82 9.28 0.37
CA TRP A 192 -0.08 8.16 0.10
C TRP A 192 -1.16 8.60 -0.88
N ARG A 193 -1.07 8.23 -2.16
CA ARG A 193 -2.11 8.58 -3.13
C ARG A 193 -3.42 7.88 -2.76
N LEU A 194 -4.53 8.61 -2.82
CA LEU A 194 -5.87 8.09 -2.60
C LEU A 194 -6.53 7.73 -3.92
N TYR A 195 -6.83 6.45 -4.12
CA TYR A 195 -7.59 5.95 -5.25
C TYR A 195 -9.03 5.62 -4.86
N PRO A 196 -10.04 5.97 -5.67
CA PRO A 196 -11.42 5.58 -5.41
C PRO A 196 -11.66 4.10 -5.78
N ASP A 197 -12.33 3.37 -4.88
CA ASP A 197 -12.82 2.00 -5.09
C ASP A 197 -14.12 2.00 -5.90
N THR A 198 -14.05 2.41 -7.17
CA THR A 198 -15.18 2.48 -8.11
C THR A 198 -15.89 1.14 -8.35
N SER A 199 -15.18 0.01 -8.25
CA SER A 199 -15.68 -1.35 -8.40
C SER A 199 -16.26 -1.89 -7.09
N SER A 200 -16.17 -1.14 -5.99
CA SER A 200 -16.62 -1.58 -4.66
C SER A 200 -16.03 -2.94 -4.27
N ALA A 201 -14.75 -3.18 -4.57
CA ALA A 201 -14.08 -4.46 -4.36
C ALA A 201 -13.39 -4.61 -3.01
N PHE A 202 -13.19 -3.52 -2.28
CA PHE A 202 -12.64 -3.56 -0.94
C PHE A 202 -13.75 -3.75 0.10
N THR A 203 -13.46 -4.54 1.13
CA THR A 203 -14.20 -4.54 2.40
C THR A 203 -13.64 -3.46 3.31
N LEU A 204 -12.31 -3.38 3.40
CA LEU A 204 -11.57 -2.46 4.25
C LEU A 204 -10.33 -1.96 3.50
N SER A 205 -10.09 -0.65 3.57
CA SER A 205 -8.80 -0.06 3.19
C SER A 205 -7.92 -0.03 4.42
N VAL A 206 -6.66 -0.46 4.30
CA VAL A 206 -5.74 -0.58 5.44
C VAL A 206 -4.43 0.12 5.15
N MET A 207 -3.76 0.54 6.20
CA MET A 207 -2.39 1.05 6.17
C MET A 207 -1.56 0.40 7.28
N PRO A 208 -0.22 0.38 7.17
CA PRO A 208 0.63 -0.04 8.28
C PRO A 208 0.34 0.78 9.54
N ALA A 209 0.22 0.12 10.69
CA ALA A 209 0.02 0.79 11.96
C ALA A 209 1.31 1.47 12.44
N ASP A 210 1.16 2.57 13.18
CA ASP A 210 2.27 3.27 13.83
C ASP A 210 2.67 2.61 15.16
N THR A 211 3.05 1.34 15.10
CA THR A 211 3.47 0.54 16.27
C THR A 211 4.89 -0.01 16.14
N GLY A 212 5.49 0.12 14.96
CA GLY A 212 6.78 -0.48 14.61
C GLY A 212 6.69 -1.95 14.20
N ASP A 213 5.54 -2.61 14.41
CA ASP A 213 5.30 -3.96 13.88
C ASP A 213 4.82 -3.88 12.42
N LYS A 214 5.67 -4.34 11.49
CA LYS A 214 5.36 -4.40 10.06
C LYS A 214 4.19 -5.33 9.70
N TYR A 215 3.73 -6.15 10.63
CA TYR A 215 2.57 -7.03 10.45
C TYR A 215 1.27 -6.45 11.03
N GLU A 216 1.31 -5.28 11.66
CA GLU A 216 0.14 -4.62 12.23
C GLU A 216 -0.41 -3.54 11.29
N PHE A 217 -1.73 -3.48 11.21
CA PHE A 217 -2.46 -2.61 10.31
C PHE A 217 -3.52 -1.81 11.06
N GLU A 218 -3.86 -0.65 10.51
CA GLU A 218 -5.00 0.14 10.95
C GLU A 218 -5.93 0.45 9.76
N PRO A 219 -7.25 0.65 10.02
CA PRO A 219 -8.16 1.15 9.00
C PRO A 219 -7.71 2.51 8.49
N LEU A 220 -7.79 2.74 7.18
CA LEU A 220 -7.56 4.06 6.61
C LEU A 220 -8.62 5.05 7.13
N ASN A 221 -8.19 6.04 7.91
CA ASN A 221 -9.05 7.11 8.41
C ASN A 221 -9.17 8.28 7.40
N ALA A 222 -9.56 7.95 6.17
CA ALA A 222 -9.86 8.90 5.10
C ALA A 222 -11.14 8.43 4.40
N GLY A 223 -12.29 8.91 4.88
CA GLY A 223 -13.60 8.54 4.35
C GLY A 223 -13.96 9.40 3.14
N ALA A 224 -13.70 8.89 1.94
CA ALA A 224 -14.24 9.40 0.67
C ALA A 224 -13.94 10.89 0.36
N TYR A 225 -12.77 11.19 -0.21
CA TYR A 225 -12.51 12.54 -0.74
C TYR A 225 -13.50 12.94 -1.86
N SER A 226 -14.11 11.95 -2.54
CA SER A 226 -15.14 12.16 -3.57
C SER A 226 -16.58 11.99 -3.06
N GLY A 227 -16.78 11.59 -1.80
CA GLY A 227 -18.09 11.28 -1.22
C GLY A 227 -18.82 10.04 -1.78
N LEU A 228 -18.42 9.53 -2.95
CA LEU A 228 -19.13 8.45 -3.66
C LEU A 228 -18.55 7.06 -3.44
N HIS A 229 -17.23 6.97 -3.26
CA HIS A 229 -16.52 5.69 -3.18
C HIS A 229 -15.65 5.64 -1.93
N ARG A 230 -15.45 4.43 -1.40
CA ARG A 230 -14.34 4.19 -0.47
C ARG A 230 -13.03 4.54 -1.17
N VAL A 231 -12.04 4.98 -0.42
CA VAL A 231 -10.71 5.25 -0.96
C VAL A 231 -9.68 4.27 -0.43
N VAL A 232 -8.68 4.00 -1.25
CA VAL A 232 -7.55 3.14 -0.94
C VAL A 232 -6.29 4.00 -1.00
N ALA A 233 -5.54 4.01 0.09
CA ALA A 233 -4.27 4.71 0.18
C ALA A 233 -3.17 3.79 -0.32
N VAL A 234 -2.34 4.28 -1.23
CA VAL A 234 -1.18 3.53 -1.74
C VAL A 234 0.09 4.37 -1.66
N PRO A 235 1.22 3.80 -1.23
CA PRO A 235 2.47 4.53 -1.15
C PRO A 235 3.14 4.62 -2.52
N SER A 236 4.06 5.57 -2.67
CA SER A 236 4.93 5.63 -3.85
C SER A 236 5.74 4.35 -3.99
N ARG A 237 5.90 3.89 -5.22
CA ARG A 237 6.74 2.73 -5.58
C ARG A 237 8.22 3.05 -5.43
N LEU A 238 8.59 4.32 -5.52
CA LEU A 238 9.97 4.80 -5.40
C LEU A 238 10.57 4.52 -4.01
N TYR A 239 9.72 4.36 -3.00
CA TYR A 239 10.19 4.02 -1.66
C TYR A 239 10.75 2.60 -1.52
N PHE A 240 10.55 1.76 -2.53
CA PHE A 240 10.86 0.35 -2.47
C PHE A 240 11.74 -0.05 -3.66
N GLU A 241 12.97 -0.48 -3.37
CA GLU A 241 13.88 -1.01 -4.38
C GLU A 241 13.86 -2.54 -4.37
N PRO A 242 13.44 -3.21 -5.47
CA PRO A 242 13.50 -4.66 -5.56
C PRO A 242 14.92 -5.20 -5.37
N SER A 243 15.04 -6.21 -4.52
CA SER A 243 16.31 -6.91 -4.27
C SER A 243 16.10 -8.42 -4.33
N GLN A 244 17.20 -9.19 -4.28
CA GLN A 244 17.12 -10.65 -4.24
C GLN A 244 16.32 -11.16 -3.02
N ASP A 245 16.48 -10.51 -1.87
CA ASP A 245 15.80 -10.88 -0.63
C ASP A 245 14.37 -10.33 -0.54
N LYS A 246 14.10 -9.21 -1.22
CA LYS A 246 12.78 -8.56 -1.27
C LYS A 246 12.29 -8.39 -2.71
N PRO A 247 11.96 -9.50 -3.40
CA PRO A 247 11.58 -9.45 -4.81
C PRO A 247 10.19 -8.83 -5.05
N LEU A 248 9.37 -8.65 -4.01
CA LEU A 248 8.04 -8.05 -4.08
C LEU A 248 8.01 -6.57 -3.68
N ASN A 249 9.17 -5.98 -3.37
CA ASN A 249 9.28 -4.56 -3.03
C ASN A 249 8.55 -3.69 -4.06
N GLY A 250 7.64 -2.84 -3.55
CA GLY A 250 6.86 -1.91 -4.37
C GLY A 250 5.62 -2.50 -5.02
N LEU A 251 5.40 -3.83 -4.97
CA LEU A 251 4.18 -4.45 -5.44
C LEU A 251 3.05 -4.30 -4.42
N ARG A 252 1.91 -3.79 -4.89
CA ARG A 252 0.71 -3.56 -4.08
C ARG A 252 -0.19 -4.78 -4.15
N VAL A 253 -0.52 -5.31 -2.98
CA VAL A 253 -1.23 -6.57 -2.81
C VAL A 253 -2.54 -6.35 -2.06
N THR A 254 -3.62 -6.90 -2.61
CA THR A 254 -4.92 -6.95 -1.94
C THR A 254 -5.15 -8.33 -1.35
N VAL A 255 -5.77 -8.39 -0.17
CA VAL A 255 -5.89 -9.63 0.62
C VAL A 255 -7.35 -9.97 0.84
N LYS A 256 -7.79 -11.17 0.43
CA LYS A 256 -9.18 -11.61 0.70
C LYS A 256 -9.52 -11.50 2.17
N ASP A 257 -10.75 -11.07 2.46
CA ASP A 257 -11.13 -10.71 3.83
C ASP A 257 -11.09 -11.89 4.83
N ASN A 258 -11.08 -13.15 4.37
CA ASN A 258 -10.90 -14.32 5.24
C ASN A 258 -9.46 -14.57 5.72
N TYR A 259 -8.45 -13.86 5.21
CA TYR A 259 -7.10 -13.86 5.80
C TYR A 259 -7.04 -12.88 6.97
N LYS A 260 -6.49 -13.29 8.11
CA LYS A 260 -6.27 -12.41 9.25
C LYS A 260 -5.22 -11.34 8.94
N LEU A 261 -5.48 -10.10 9.37
CA LEU A 261 -4.54 -8.99 9.42
C LEU A 261 -4.59 -8.40 10.82
N SER A 262 -3.46 -8.37 11.52
CA SER A 262 -3.37 -7.82 12.88
C SER A 262 -3.81 -6.36 12.91
N GLY A 263 -4.55 -5.95 13.95
CA GLY A 263 -5.01 -4.59 14.17
C GLY A 263 -6.32 -4.21 13.44
N VAL A 264 -6.85 -5.06 12.56
CA VAL A 264 -8.11 -4.80 11.84
C VAL A 264 -9.14 -5.93 11.99
N VAL A 265 -10.42 -5.57 11.84
CA VAL A 265 -11.54 -6.53 11.89
C VAL A 265 -11.59 -7.37 10.62
N GLN A 266 -11.86 -8.66 10.80
CA GLN A 266 -12.17 -9.60 9.72
C GLN A 266 -13.69 -9.78 9.66
N THR A 267 -14.30 -9.62 8.47
CA THR A 267 -15.77 -9.68 8.35
C THR A 267 -16.29 -11.06 7.98
N MET A 268 -15.48 -11.89 7.32
CA MET A 268 -15.92 -13.16 6.71
C MET A 268 -17.12 -12.98 5.76
N GLY A 269 -17.33 -11.78 5.22
CA GLY A 269 -18.53 -11.45 4.45
C GLY A 269 -19.83 -11.54 5.26
N SER A 270 -19.77 -11.46 6.60
CA SER A 270 -20.94 -11.47 7.48
C SER A 270 -20.97 -10.31 8.48
N ARG A 271 -22.11 -9.62 8.54
CA ARG A 271 -22.34 -8.53 9.51
C ARG A 271 -22.39 -9.06 10.94
N SER A 272 -22.93 -10.25 11.14
CA SER A 272 -23.00 -10.89 12.47
C SER A 272 -21.61 -11.28 12.97
N PHE A 273 -20.76 -11.86 12.10
CA PHE A 273 -19.37 -12.16 12.44
C PHE A 273 -18.62 -10.89 12.86
N THR A 274 -18.74 -9.83 12.05
CA THR A 274 -18.12 -8.51 12.31
C THR A 274 -18.52 -7.91 13.67
N LYS A 275 -19.76 -8.14 14.14
CA LYS A 275 -20.24 -7.65 15.44
C LYS A 275 -19.72 -8.44 16.63
N ILE A 276 -19.45 -9.73 16.43
CA ILE A 276 -19.05 -10.65 17.50
C ILE A 276 -17.52 -10.62 17.71
N TYR A 277 -16.76 -10.47 16.63
CA TYR A 277 -15.30 -10.55 16.65
C TYR A 277 -14.66 -9.17 16.45
N GLY A 278 -13.75 -8.82 17.36
CA GLY A 278 -12.98 -7.59 17.28
C GLY A 278 -11.82 -7.65 16.26
N PRO A 279 -10.91 -6.66 16.32
CA PRO A 279 -9.67 -6.68 15.55
C PRO A 279 -8.87 -7.97 15.77
N GLN A 280 -8.25 -8.49 14.71
CA GLN A 280 -7.40 -9.67 14.83
C GLN A 280 -6.10 -9.30 15.56
N THR A 281 -5.53 -10.26 16.30
CA THR A 281 -4.27 -10.09 17.04
C THR A 281 -3.06 -10.58 16.26
N GLU A 282 -3.27 -11.18 15.09
CA GLU A 282 -2.22 -11.79 14.27
C GLU A 282 -2.50 -11.58 12.79
N THR A 283 -1.43 -11.52 12.00
CA THR A 283 -1.49 -11.56 10.54
C THR A 283 -1.22 -12.97 10.07
N ALA A 284 -2.03 -13.48 9.13
CA ALA A 284 -1.91 -14.85 8.63
C ALA A 284 -0.53 -15.10 8.00
N ASP A 285 0.04 -16.30 8.22
CA ASP A 285 1.42 -16.62 7.81
C ASP A 285 1.70 -16.42 6.32
N ALA A 286 0.75 -16.78 5.46
CA ALA A 286 0.86 -16.53 4.02
C ALA A 286 1.00 -15.03 3.70
N VAL A 287 0.33 -14.16 4.45
CA VAL A 287 0.45 -12.70 4.30
C VAL A 287 1.77 -12.21 4.88
N ARG A 288 2.21 -12.74 6.03
CA ARG A 288 3.52 -12.41 6.63
C ARG A 288 4.66 -12.72 5.65
N ALA A 289 4.63 -13.88 5.01
CA ALA A 289 5.60 -14.27 3.99
C ALA A 289 5.66 -13.29 2.81
N LEU A 290 4.51 -12.78 2.36
CA LEU A 290 4.48 -11.75 1.30
C LEU A 290 5.08 -10.43 1.78
N ILE A 291 4.76 -9.99 3.00
CA ILE A 291 5.32 -8.79 3.63
C ILE A 291 6.84 -8.92 3.78
N ASP A 292 7.33 -10.09 4.17
CA ASP A 292 8.76 -10.36 4.33
C ASP A 292 9.52 -10.27 3.01
N LEU A 293 8.88 -10.68 1.92
CA LEU A 293 9.40 -10.52 0.55
C LEU A 293 9.23 -9.09 -0.01
N GLY A 294 8.66 -8.15 0.75
CA GLY A 294 8.55 -6.73 0.38
C GLY A 294 7.18 -6.29 -0.15
N ALA A 295 6.16 -7.14 -0.14
CA ALA A 295 4.83 -6.78 -0.64
C ALA A 295 4.16 -5.71 0.24
N VAL A 296 3.48 -4.76 -0.41
CA VAL A 296 2.72 -3.70 0.26
C VAL A 296 1.24 -4.09 0.31
N ILE A 297 0.71 -4.40 1.49
CA ILE A 297 -0.72 -4.70 1.66
C ILE A 297 -1.52 -3.39 1.68
N VAL A 298 -2.48 -3.25 0.78
CA VAL A 298 -3.26 -2.00 0.61
C VAL A 298 -4.72 -2.12 1.03
N GLY A 299 -5.23 -3.33 1.28
CA GLY A 299 -6.61 -3.50 1.71
C GLY A 299 -7.10 -4.93 1.77
N LYS A 300 -8.22 -5.12 2.48
CA LYS A 300 -8.99 -6.36 2.50
C LYS A 300 -10.06 -6.33 1.41
N THR A 301 -10.17 -7.40 0.63
CA THR A 301 -11.13 -7.50 -0.47
C THR A 301 -12.36 -8.31 -0.10
N LYS A 302 -13.48 -7.97 -0.74
CA LYS A 302 -14.75 -8.68 -0.55
C LYS A 302 -14.63 -10.15 -0.94
N LEU A 303 -15.38 -10.98 -0.24
CA LEU A 303 -15.59 -12.39 -0.54
C LEU A 303 -17.08 -12.73 -0.49
N GLY A 304 -17.45 -13.88 -1.06
CA GLY A 304 -18.72 -14.52 -0.72
C GLY A 304 -18.71 -14.96 0.75
N ALA A 305 -19.83 -14.79 1.46
CA ALA A 305 -19.92 -15.02 2.90
C ALA A 305 -19.35 -16.39 3.31
N TYR A 306 -18.45 -16.39 4.30
CA TYR A 306 -17.71 -17.55 4.80
C TYR A 306 -16.93 -18.34 3.75
N ALA A 307 -16.63 -17.73 2.60
CA ALA A 307 -16.12 -18.39 1.40
C ALA A 307 -17.03 -19.54 0.91
N GLY A 308 -18.33 -19.47 1.24
CA GLY A 308 -19.34 -20.47 0.91
C GLY A 308 -19.95 -20.30 -0.48
N SER A 309 -21.15 -20.87 -0.65
CA SER A 309 -21.81 -21.06 -1.95
C SER A 309 -22.58 -19.84 -2.47
N GLU A 310 -22.23 -18.62 -2.06
CA GLU A 310 -22.80 -17.41 -2.67
C GLU A 310 -22.41 -17.33 -4.15
N VAL A 311 -23.33 -16.86 -5.01
CA VAL A 311 -23.12 -16.79 -6.47
C VAL A 311 -23.29 -15.34 -6.93
N PRO A 312 -22.25 -14.49 -6.82
CA PRO A 312 -22.37 -13.08 -7.16
C PRO A 312 -22.88 -12.82 -8.59
N PRO A 313 -23.87 -11.93 -8.81
CA PRO A 313 -24.51 -11.04 -7.82
C PRO A 313 -25.74 -11.59 -7.11
N GLU A 314 -26.09 -12.84 -7.37
CA GLU A 314 -27.23 -13.50 -6.75
C GLU A 314 -26.89 -13.99 -5.34
N LYS A 315 -27.89 -14.00 -4.44
CA LYS A 315 -27.82 -14.61 -3.11
C LYS A 315 -26.79 -14.01 -2.14
N CYS A 316 -26.17 -12.87 -2.47
CA CYS A 316 -25.37 -12.08 -1.53
C CYS A 316 -26.31 -11.27 -0.61
N ILE A 317 -26.34 -11.60 0.68
CA ILE A 317 -27.30 -11.01 1.63
C ILE A 317 -26.69 -9.88 2.46
N ASP A 318 -25.50 -10.09 3.02
CA ASP A 318 -24.90 -9.16 4.00
C ASP A 318 -24.13 -8.02 3.34
N TYR A 319 -23.40 -8.31 2.26
CA TYR A 319 -22.64 -7.33 1.49
C TYR A 319 -22.87 -7.54 0.01
N PHE A 320 -23.14 -6.44 -0.71
CA PHE A 320 -23.21 -6.50 -2.17
C PHE A 320 -21.81 -6.82 -2.74
N PRO A 321 -21.70 -7.71 -3.73
CA PRO A 321 -20.42 -8.09 -4.32
C PRO A 321 -19.78 -6.93 -5.09
N PRO A 322 -18.50 -7.05 -5.45
CA PRO A 322 -17.87 -6.09 -6.35
C PRO A 322 -18.49 -6.09 -7.75
N TRP A 323 -18.32 -4.98 -8.45
CA TRP A 323 -18.52 -4.90 -9.89
C TRP A 323 -17.42 -5.66 -10.63
N ASN A 324 -17.79 -6.33 -11.72
CA ASN A 324 -16.86 -6.91 -12.68
C ASN A 324 -16.65 -5.88 -13.80
N PRO A 325 -15.41 -5.46 -14.10
CA PRO A 325 -15.17 -4.47 -15.15
C PRO A 325 -15.48 -4.98 -16.57
N ARG A 326 -15.82 -6.27 -16.74
CA ARG A 326 -16.26 -6.86 -18.01
C ARG A 326 -17.77 -6.78 -18.20
N GLY A 327 -18.20 -6.77 -19.46
CA GLY A 327 -19.61 -6.71 -19.82
C GLY A 327 -20.31 -5.46 -19.25
N ASP A 328 -19.63 -4.31 -19.34
CA ASP A 328 -20.11 -3.01 -18.89
C ASP A 328 -20.55 -2.94 -17.42
N GLY A 329 -19.98 -3.79 -16.56
CA GLY A 329 -20.33 -3.86 -15.14
C GLY A 329 -21.40 -4.91 -14.80
N TYR A 330 -22.09 -5.48 -15.79
CA TYR A 330 -23.28 -6.31 -15.54
C TYR A 330 -23.00 -7.81 -15.43
N GLN A 331 -21.75 -8.25 -15.64
CA GLN A 331 -21.37 -9.63 -15.38
C GLN A 331 -21.07 -9.85 -13.89
N GLY A 332 -21.43 -11.02 -13.37
CA GLY A 332 -21.02 -11.42 -12.03
C GLY A 332 -19.48 -11.53 -11.91
N PRO A 333 -18.87 -11.15 -10.78
CA PRO A 333 -17.43 -11.28 -10.56
C PRO A 333 -16.98 -12.73 -10.24
N SER A 334 -17.91 -13.69 -10.19
CA SER A 334 -17.70 -15.04 -9.65
C SER A 334 -17.26 -15.02 -8.17
N GLY A 335 -16.93 -16.17 -7.60
CA GLY A 335 -16.61 -16.30 -6.18
C GLY A 335 -15.73 -17.51 -5.86
N SER A 336 -15.34 -17.70 -4.60
CA SER A 336 -15.64 -16.82 -3.47
C SER A 336 -14.64 -15.65 -3.32
N SER A 337 -13.57 -15.61 -4.12
CA SER A 337 -12.53 -14.57 -4.10
C SER A 337 -12.86 -13.36 -5.02
N SER A 338 -14.12 -12.92 -4.99
CA SER A 338 -14.67 -11.93 -5.94
C SER A 338 -13.92 -10.61 -5.92
N GLY A 339 -13.64 -10.06 -4.74
CA GLY A 339 -12.93 -8.78 -4.60
C GLY A 339 -11.47 -8.85 -5.06
N ALA A 340 -10.77 -9.96 -4.81
CA ALA A 340 -9.40 -10.15 -5.30
C ALA A 340 -9.36 -10.16 -6.84
N GLY A 341 -10.31 -10.84 -7.49
CA GLY A 341 -10.43 -10.83 -8.96
C GLY A 341 -10.80 -9.45 -9.50
N SER A 342 -11.83 -8.81 -8.94
CA SER A 342 -12.29 -7.49 -9.38
C SER A 342 -11.24 -6.39 -9.19
N THR A 343 -10.48 -6.40 -8.09
CA THR A 343 -9.42 -5.39 -7.87
C THR A 343 -8.34 -5.45 -8.95
N VAL A 344 -7.77 -6.64 -9.21
CA VAL A 344 -6.73 -6.83 -10.24
C VAL A 344 -7.26 -6.53 -11.65
N ALA A 345 -8.53 -6.81 -11.91
CA ALA A 345 -9.15 -6.53 -13.21
C ALA A 345 -9.48 -5.04 -13.41
N SER A 346 -9.83 -4.31 -12.34
CA SER A 346 -10.36 -2.94 -12.42
C SER A 346 -9.29 -1.87 -12.19
N TYR A 347 -8.24 -2.18 -11.44
CA TYR A 347 -7.28 -1.20 -10.97
C TYR A 347 -5.88 -1.45 -11.49
N ASN A 348 -5.41 -0.49 -12.29
CA ASN A 348 -4.06 -0.56 -12.83
C ASN A 348 -2.95 -0.46 -11.77
N TRP A 349 -3.29 0.13 -10.62
CA TRP A 349 -2.42 0.36 -9.48
C TRP A 349 -2.39 -0.81 -8.49
N VAL A 350 -3.18 -1.87 -8.70
CA VAL A 350 -3.11 -3.12 -7.94
C VAL A 350 -2.34 -4.17 -8.75
N ASP A 351 -1.29 -4.72 -8.15
CA ASP A 351 -0.38 -5.65 -8.84
C ASP A 351 -0.82 -7.11 -8.64
N ILE A 352 -1.26 -7.44 -7.42
CA ILE A 352 -1.63 -8.80 -7.01
C ILE A 352 -2.87 -8.78 -6.11
N GLY A 353 -3.78 -9.73 -6.31
CA GLY A 353 -4.87 -10.03 -5.37
C GLY A 353 -4.76 -11.47 -4.91
N ILE A 354 -4.72 -11.69 -3.59
CA ILE A 354 -4.69 -13.05 -3.01
C ILE A 354 -6.06 -13.50 -2.54
N GLY A 355 -6.38 -14.75 -2.83
CA GLY A 355 -7.65 -15.41 -2.49
C GLY A 355 -7.45 -16.78 -1.86
N THR A 356 -8.55 -17.49 -1.67
CA THR A 356 -8.56 -18.89 -1.23
C THR A 356 -9.33 -19.74 -2.24
N ASP A 357 -8.86 -20.96 -2.45
CA ASP A 357 -9.61 -22.06 -3.07
C ASP A 357 -9.78 -23.20 -2.07
N SER A 358 -11.02 -23.66 -1.91
CA SER A 358 -11.40 -24.67 -0.92
C SER A 358 -12.21 -25.82 -1.54
N GLU A 359 -12.58 -25.72 -2.83
CA GLU A 359 -13.26 -26.80 -3.55
C GLU A 359 -12.43 -27.23 -4.76
N PHE A 360 -12.48 -28.52 -5.10
CA PHE A 360 -11.91 -29.09 -6.34
C PHE A 360 -12.64 -28.62 -7.62
N ARG A 361 -13.21 -27.41 -7.61
CA ARG A 361 -13.80 -26.73 -8.76
C ARG A 361 -12.93 -25.53 -9.17
N THR A 362 -11.63 -25.77 -9.33
CA THR A 362 -10.74 -24.81 -9.99
C THR A 362 -11.15 -24.62 -11.45
N ALA A 363 -11.42 -23.36 -11.81
CA ALA A 363 -11.41 -22.78 -13.15
C ALA A 363 -12.47 -23.27 -14.17
N ARG A 364 -13.53 -22.49 -14.31
CA ARG A 364 -14.08 -22.16 -15.63
C ARG A 364 -14.09 -20.66 -15.83
#